data_AF-A0A415K0A1-F1
#
_entry.id   AF-A0A415K0A1-F1
#
_cell.length_a   1.000
_cell.length_b   1.000
_cell.length_c   1.000
_cell.angle_alpha   90.00
_cell.angle_beta   90.00
_cell.angle_gamma   90.00
#
_symmetry.space_group_name_H-M   'P 1'
#
loop_
_entity.id
_entity.type
_entity.pdbx_description
1 polymer ?
#
loop_
_entity_poly.entity_id
_entity_poly.type
_entity_poly.pdbx_seq_one_letter_code
_entity_poly.pdbx_strand_id
1 'polypeptide(L)'
;MRKKIRRIKRGLAVMLSVCMVFGVAPIQAGAEENDSEIAVQANDSAGKTEQQSTEEEECKHEGIEITFNSNGFGNCPKCNATVYQPAVETTDKYDIDDDSTKDTVYEISNAGQLYWFAGLVNGTLDGVEQNTLANAILTANITVNENLLDSLQYDTEGNVSNGSDFITWTPIADWMGNRTTQYSGTFDGNNKTVSGLYFNGDSTCIGLFGSSESDGNIKNVGVVDSYFKGNDHVGGVCGNNAGTITNCYNAGNLTAIESSANVGGICGYNNGGTVTNCYNTGTVTATGSVASVGGVCGCSIAPISNCYNIGTVTATSSDADISGICGYYFGPIKNCYHLADTEDENGGKTTAQFASGEVAYLLSQGCTVGEGEDAVTYSGSVWGQALGGNGDTYPVLDSTKRVYQVDKYDGCEGKPGSSTKVYSNQSTSIYEEHKYEADTTDSMKHKCSICNGTEEHSFAYESVENGNAIKATCSDCGATYTVKLTQPAATSDEKIVYDGTEKESRNSNRLWQHRYRNNS
;
A
#
# COMPACT_ATOMS: atom_id res chain seq x y z
N MET A 1 4.51 -66.18 6.04
CA MET A 1 4.26 -66.68 7.41
C MET A 1 3.60 -65.56 8.23
N ARG A 2 2.43 -65.83 8.83
CA ARG A 2 1.65 -65.09 9.88
C ARG A 2 1.31 -63.60 9.62
N LYS A 3 0.14 -63.27 9.02
CA LYS A 3 -1.26 -63.07 9.55
C LYS A 3 -1.53 -61.64 10.09
N LYS A 4 -2.29 -60.79 9.36
CA LYS A 4 -3.76 -60.48 9.45
C LYS A 4 -4.10 -59.56 10.66
N ILE A 5 -4.97 -58.52 10.67
CA ILE A 5 -6.02 -57.94 9.80
C ILE A 5 -6.50 -56.60 10.42
N ARG A 6 -6.97 -55.68 9.56
CA ARG A 6 -7.82 -54.48 9.74
C ARG A 6 -9.00 -54.58 10.74
N ARG A 7 -9.39 -53.46 11.40
CA ARG A 7 -10.79 -52.94 11.41
C ARG A 7 -10.95 -51.54 12.05
N ILE A 8 -11.92 -50.82 11.47
CA ILE A 8 -12.48 -49.48 11.69
C ILE A 8 -13.41 -49.43 12.92
N LYS A 9 -13.57 -48.27 13.60
CA LYS A 9 -14.87 -47.76 14.09
C LYS A 9 -14.83 -46.25 14.44
N ARG A 10 -15.90 -45.57 14.00
CA ARG A 10 -16.33 -44.18 14.26
C ARG A 10 -16.78 -43.99 15.71
N GLY A 11 -16.69 -42.77 16.23
CA GLY A 11 -17.35 -42.31 17.46
C GLY A 11 -17.72 -40.83 17.36
N LEU A 12 -19.02 -40.57 17.24
CA LEU A 12 -19.71 -39.27 17.25
C LEU A 12 -19.99 -38.90 18.72
N ALA A 13 -19.77 -37.65 19.14
CA ALA A 13 -20.19 -37.18 20.46
C ALA A 13 -20.97 -35.85 20.34
N VAL A 14 -22.24 -35.94 20.69
CA VAL A 14 -23.23 -34.87 20.82
C VAL A 14 -23.13 -34.33 22.26
N MET A 15 -23.06 -33.01 22.45
CA MET A 15 -23.22 -32.36 23.76
C MET A 15 -24.62 -31.74 23.85
N LEU A 16 -25.36 -32.17 24.87
CA LEU A 16 -26.73 -31.78 25.18
C LEU A 16 -26.72 -30.91 26.45
N SER A 17 -27.47 -29.81 26.36
CA SER A 17 -27.79 -28.82 27.39
C SER A 17 -28.38 -29.41 28.67
N VAL A 18 -28.01 -28.84 29.84
CA VAL A 18 -28.83 -28.87 31.07
C VAL A 18 -28.64 -27.57 31.85
N CYS A 19 -29.72 -26.79 31.98
CA CYS A 19 -29.91 -25.73 32.97
C CYS A 19 -30.20 -26.33 34.35
N MET A 20 -29.62 -25.78 35.43
CA MET A 20 -30.24 -25.82 36.77
C MET A 20 -29.99 -24.50 37.52
N VAL A 21 -31.11 -23.89 37.90
CA VAL A 21 -31.27 -22.76 38.83
C VAL A 21 -31.34 -23.32 40.25
N PHE A 22 -30.64 -22.74 41.23
CA PHE A 22 -31.09 -22.64 42.63
C PHE A 22 -30.40 -21.45 43.30
N GLY A 23 -31.19 -20.63 44.01
CA GLY A 23 -30.74 -19.41 44.69
C GLY A 23 -30.48 -19.56 46.19
N VAL A 24 -29.81 -18.52 46.71
CA VAL A 24 -29.93 -17.80 48.02
C VAL A 24 -30.15 -18.65 49.29
N ALA A 25 -29.41 -18.48 50.41
CA ALA A 25 -29.14 -17.26 51.18
C ALA A 25 -28.12 -17.52 52.35
N PRO A 26 -27.96 -16.65 53.38
CA PRO A 26 -26.74 -15.88 53.65
C PRO A 26 -26.02 -16.24 54.98
N ILE A 27 -24.77 -15.79 55.17
CA ILE A 27 -24.14 -15.68 56.51
C ILE A 27 -23.35 -14.36 56.59
N GLN A 28 -23.50 -13.69 57.72
CA GLN A 28 -23.08 -12.32 58.02
C GLN A 28 -21.86 -12.28 58.97
N ALA A 29 -21.04 -11.24 58.76
CA ALA A 29 -20.14 -10.53 59.68
C ALA A 29 -18.82 -11.15 60.15
N GLY A 30 -17.76 -10.37 59.88
CA GLY A 30 -16.45 -10.38 60.54
C GLY A 30 -15.56 -9.34 59.86
N ALA A 31 -15.66 -8.08 60.28
CA ALA A 31 -14.81 -6.98 59.84
C ALA A 31 -13.44 -7.06 60.50
N GLU A 32 -12.38 -6.66 59.78
CA GLU A 32 -11.31 -5.81 60.32
C GLU A 32 -10.56 -5.15 59.15
N GLU A 33 -10.46 -3.83 59.26
CA GLU A 33 -9.88 -2.86 58.32
C GLU A 33 -8.36 -3.02 58.21
N ASN A 34 -7.81 -2.60 57.06
CA ASN A 34 -6.54 -1.86 57.02
C ASN A 34 -6.55 -0.98 55.76
N ASP A 35 -6.82 0.29 56.00
CA ASP A 35 -6.77 1.38 55.04
C ASP A 35 -5.34 1.63 54.53
N SER A 36 -5.20 1.76 53.22
CA SER A 36 -4.21 2.67 52.64
C SER A 36 -4.83 3.32 51.40
N GLU A 37 -5.28 4.56 51.58
CA GLU A 37 -5.73 5.47 50.53
C GLU A 37 -4.60 5.69 49.51
N ILE A 38 -4.87 5.39 48.25
CA ILE A 38 -4.22 6.04 47.11
C ILE A 38 -5.30 6.90 46.46
N ALA A 39 -5.16 8.21 46.62
CA ALA A 39 -6.05 9.21 46.05
C ALA A 39 -5.99 9.17 44.51
N VAL A 40 -7.09 8.77 43.88
CA VAL A 40 -7.34 9.01 42.45
C VAL A 40 -8.07 10.33 42.35
N GLN A 41 -7.38 11.36 41.85
CA GLN A 41 -8.02 12.62 41.45
C GLN A 41 -8.81 12.38 40.16
N ALA A 42 -10.12 12.22 40.29
CA ALA A 42 -11.05 12.43 39.19
C ALA A 42 -11.11 13.93 38.90
N ASN A 43 -10.64 14.36 37.73
CA ASN A 43 -10.92 15.70 37.23
C ASN A 43 -12.32 15.69 36.61
N ASP A 44 -13.29 16.09 37.42
CA ASP A 44 -14.59 16.56 36.97
C ASP A 44 -14.42 17.80 36.09
N SER A 45 -14.86 17.72 34.83
CA SER A 45 -15.31 18.89 34.09
C SER A 45 -16.82 18.80 33.84
N ALA A 46 -17.58 18.65 34.94
CA ALA A 46 -19.02 18.87 34.96
C ALA A 46 -19.28 20.30 35.48
N GLY A 47 -19.50 21.21 34.54
CA GLY A 47 -19.86 22.60 34.81
C GLY A 47 -21.16 22.98 34.11
N LYS A 48 -22.27 22.28 34.37
CA LYS A 48 -23.63 22.81 34.15
C LYS A 48 -24.56 22.35 35.26
N THR A 49 -24.98 23.33 36.06
CA THR A 49 -26.01 23.28 37.10
C THR A 49 -27.33 22.71 36.60
N GLU A 50 -27.92 21.78 37.36
CA GLU A 50 -29.31 21.37 37.25
C GLU A 50 -30.25 22.51 37.67
N GLN A 51 -31.14 22.96 36.77
CA GLN A 51 -32.57 23.10 37.06
C GLN A 51 -33.40 23.42 35.82
N GLN A 52 -34.56 22.77 35.77
CA GLN A 52 -35.72 22.94 34.89
C GLN A 52 -35.70 22.30 33.50
N SER A 53 -36.47 21.20 33.44
CA SER A 53 -37.12 20.64 32.26
C SER A 53 -37.69 21.71 31.33
N THR A 54 -37.12 21.80 30.16
CA THR A 54 -37.83 22.09 28.91
C THR A 54 -37.36 21.02 27.95
N GLU A 55 -38.31 20.37 27.27
CA GLU A 55 -38.06 19.51 26.13
C GLU A 55 -36.93 20.14 25.29
N GLU A 56 -35.78 19.47 25.18
CA GLU A 56 -34.78 19.84 24.18
C GLU A 56 -35.49 19.66 22.83
N GLU A 57 -36.01 20.75 22.29
CA GLU A 57 -36.43 20.81 20.90
C GLU A 57 -35.20 20.39 20.09
N GLU A 58 -35.17 19.13 19.65
CA GLU A 58 -34.24 18.66 18.63
C GLU A 58 -34.26 19.73 17.54
N CYS A 59 -33.10 20.34 17.27
CA CYS A 59 -33.01 21.42 16.31
C CYS A 59 -33.24 20.83 14.92
N LYS A 60 -34.51 20.76 14.51
CA LYS A 60 -34.89 20.34 13.17
C LYS A 60 -34.32 21.33 12.17
N HIS A 61 -33.48 20.84 11.27
CA HIS A 61 -32.81 21.64 10.24
C HIS A 61 -33.79 22.13 9.14
N GLU A 62 -35.08 21.82 9.27
CA GLU A 62 -36.13 22.22 8.33
C GLU A 62 -36.21 23.75 8.17
N GLY A 63 -36.17 24.19 6.91
CA GLY A 63 -36.35 25.60 6.52
C GLY A 63 -35.17 26.53 6.82
N ILE A 64 -33.97 25.99 7.12
CA ILE A 64 -32.75 26.76 7.38
C ILE A 64 -31.80 26.63 6.19
N GLU A 65 -31.39 27.75 5.62
CA GLU A 65 -30.35 27.76 4.59
C GLU A 65 -28.96 27.64 5.25
N ILE A 66 -28.25 26.56 4.94
CA ILE A 66 -26.91 26.28 5.47
C ILE A 66 -25.89 26.60 4.39
N THR A 67 -24.93 27.46 4.71
CA THR A 67 -23.77 27.71 3.85
C THR A 67 -22.63 26.79 4.27
N PHE A 68 -22.12 26.00 3.32
CA PHE A 68 -20.96 25.16 3.53
C PHE A 68 -19.69 25.89 3.10
N ASN A 69 -18.60 25.69 3.85
CA ASN A 69 -17.27 26.12 3.41
C ASN A 69 -16.76 25.24 2.25
N SER A 70 -15.58 25.54 1.73
CA SER A 70 -14.99 24.81 0.60
C SER A 70 -14.72 23.33 0.88
N ASN A 71 -14.63 22.92 2.15
CA ASN A 71 -14.43 21.52 2.56
C ASN A 71 -15.74 20.85 3.01
N GLY A 72 -16.89 21.46 2.75
CA GLY A 72 -18.21 20.85 3.00
C GLY A 72 -18.71 20.92 4.45
N PHE A 73 -18.06 21.70 5.33
CA PHE A 73 -18.54 21.93 6.70
C PHE A 73 -19.39 23.21 6.78
N GLY A 74 -20.55 23.11 7.40
CA GLY A 74 -21.45 24.22 7.71
C GLY A 74 -21.79 24.25 9.20
N ASN A 75 -22.47 25.31 9.63
CA ASN A 75 -22.95 25.44 11.00
C ASN A 75 -24.44 25.78 10.98
N CYS A 76 -25.23 25.11 11.82
CA CYS A 76 -26.64 25.44 12.02
C CYS A 76 -26.76 26.74 12.82
N PRO A 77 -27.38 27.82 12.29
CA PRO A 77 -27.50 29.08 13.01
C PRO A 77 -28.39 29.03 14.26
N LYS A 78 -29.25 27.99 14.40
CA LYS A 78 -30.16 27.85 15.55
C LYS A 78 -29.51 27.19 16.76
N CYS A 79 -28.77 26.10 16.55
CA CYS A 79 -28.17 25.31 17.63
C CYS A 79 -26.63 25.35 17.64
N ASN A 80 -26.01 26.02 16.67
CA ASN A 80 -24.56 26.08 16.48
C ASN A 80 -23.89 24.70 16.30
N ALA A 81 -24.67 23.66 15.97
CA ALA A 81 -24.14 22.34 15.62
C ALA A 81 -23.49 22.38 14.24
N THR A 82 -22.39 21.63 14.08
CA THR A 82 -21.77 21.41 12.77
C THR A 82 -22.69 20.57 11.89
N VAL A 83 -22.84 20.97 10.64
CA VAL A 83 -23.64 20.27 9.63
C VAL A 83 -22.74 19.92 8.45
N TYR A 84 -22.93 18.72 7.94
CA TYR A 84 -22.11 18.15 6.88
C TYR A 84 -22.82 18.25 5.53
N GLN A 85 -22.09 18.68 4.50
CA GLN A 85 -22.61 18.73 3.14
C GLN A 85 -22.99 17.31 2.69
N PRO A 86 -24.23 17.07 2.21
CA PRO A 86 -24.60 15.78 1.66
C PRO A 86 -23.73 15.33 0.50
N ALA A 87 -23.39 14.04 0.48
CA ALA A 87 -22.74 13.42 -0.66
C ALA A 87 -23.70 13.38 -1.87
N VAL A 88 -23.15 13.39 -3.08
CA VAL A 88 -23.96 13.43 -4.30
C VAL A 88 -24.35 12.01 -4.70
N GLU A 89 -25.64 11.70 -4.68
CA GLU A 89 -26.16 10.39 -5.10
C GLU A 89 -26.24 10.28 -6.63
N THR A 90 -25.80 9.14 -7.17
CA THR A 90 -25.91 8.77 -8.59
C THR A 90 -26.45 7.34 -8.69
N THR A 91 -27.22 7.01 -9.74
CA THR A 91 -27.87 5.69 -9.85
C THR A 91 -27.57 4.94 -11.14
N ASP A 92 -26.88 5.58 -12.09
CA ASP A 92 -26.67 5.06 -13.45
C ASP A 92 -25.20 5.14 -13.92
N LYS A 93 -24.29 5.58 -13.04
CA LYS A 93 -22.89 5.86 -13.40
C LYS A 93 -21.95 4.70 -13.13
N TYR A 94 -22.04 4.11 -11.94
CA TYR A 94 -21.08 3.12 -11.45
C TYR A 94 -21.68 1.72 -11.41
N ASP A 95 -20.84 0.75 -11.72
CA ASP A 95 -21.03 -0.67 -11.44
C ASP A 95 -19.95 -0.94 -10.38
N ILE A 96 -20.31 -0.81 -9.10
CA ILE A 96 -19.32 -0.69 -8.01
C ILE A 96 -18.93 -2.07 -7.46
N ASP A 97 -19.79 -3.06 -7.63
CA ASP A 97 -19.58 -4.45 -7.23
C ASP A 97 -19.21 -5.39 -8.40
N ASP A 98 -19.07 -4.84 -9.61
CA ASP A 98 -18.67 -5.54 -10.84
C ASP A 98 -19.69 -6.63 -11.26
N ASP A 99 -20.97 -6.47 -10.93
CA ASP A 99 -22.05 -7.40 -11.29
C ASP A 99 -22.67 -7.15 -12.68
N SER A 100 -22.12 -6.19 -13.43
CA SER A 100 -22.60 -5.72 -14.75
C SER A 100 -23.89 -4.89 -14.71
N THR A 101 -24.35 -4.47 -13.53
CA THR A 101 -25.48 -3.55 -13.35
C THR A 101 -25.01 -2.20 -12.80
N LYS A 102 -25.93 -1.23 -12.72
CA LYS A 102 -25.60 0.11 -12.21
C LYS A 102 -26.18 0.30 -10.84
N ASP A 103 -25.34 0.79 -9.94
CA ASP A 103 -25.63 0.93 -8.53
C ASP A 103 -26.04 2.36 -8.16
N THR A 104 -26.76 2.45 -7.06
CA THR A 104 -26.89 3.70 -6.32
C THR A 104 -25.61 3.94 -5.53
N VAL A 105 -24.87 5.00 -5.87
CA VAL A 105 -23.55 5.33 -5.31
C VAL A 105 -23.49 6.80 -4.93
N TYR A 106 -22.97 7.07 -3.72
CA TYR A 106 -22.65 8.40 -3.24
C TYR A 106 -21.24 8.82 -3.64
N GLU A 107 -21.12 9.92 -4.40
CA GLU A 107 -19.85 10.54 -4.74
C GLU A 107 -19.40 11.46 -3.61
N ILE A 108 -18.19 11.21 -3.10
CA ILE A 108 -17.56 11.98 -2.04
C ILE A 108 -16.35 12.73 -2.62
N SER A 109 -16.36 14.05 -2.50
CA SER A 109 -15.35 14.95 -3.08
C SER A 109 -14.69 15.88 -2.07
N ASN A 110 -15.21 15.96 -0.83
CA ASN A 110 -14.67 16.77 0.26
C ASN A 110 -14.93 16.12 1.63
N ALA A 111 -14.33 16.68 2.69
CA ALA A 111 -14.43 16.13 4.04
C ALA A 111 -15.86 16.16 4.59
N GLY A 112 -16.62 17.24 4.37
CA GLY A 112 -18.01 17.33 4.77
C GLY A 112 -18.86 16.18 4.21
N GLN A 113 -18.68 15.83 2.94
CA GLN A 113 -19.38 14.70 2.33
C GLN A 113 -18.98 13.35 2.93
N LEU A 114 -17.71 13.18 3.31
CA LEU A 114 -17.25 11.98 4.01
C LEU A 114 -17.91 11.86 5.40
N TYR A 115 -17.97 12.95 6.15
CA TYR A 115 -18.62 13.00 7.47
C TYR A 115 -20.14 12.79 7.37
N TRP A 116 -20.76 13.36 6.33
CA TRP A 116 -22.17 13.11 6.05
C TRP A 116 -22.41 11.63 5.75
N PHE A 117 -21.56 11.00 4.93
CA PHE A 117 -21.68 9.57 4.61
C PHE A 117 -21.50 8.69 5.85
N ALA A 118 -20.54 9.02 6.72
CA ALA A 118 -20.40 8.35 8.02
C ALA A 118 -21.69 8.49 8.85
N GLY A 119 -22.30 9.68 8.86
CA GLY A 119 -23.57 9.91 9.55
C GLY A 119 -24.75 9.13 8.96
N LEU A 120 -24.81 8.97 7.63
CA LEU A 120 -25.81 8.17 6.93
C LEU A 120 -25.72 6.70 7.36
N VAL A 121 -24.49 6.14 7.36
CA VAL A 121 -24.25 4.75 7.77
C VAL A 121 -24.54 4.58 9.26
N ASN A 122 -24.16 5.55 10.10
CA ASN A 122 -24.31 5.50 11.56
C ASN A 122 -25.73 5.83 12.05
N GLY A 123 -26.62 6.32 11.16
CA GLY A 123 -27.97 6.77 11.55
C GLY A 123 -27.96 7.96 12.50
N THR A 124 -26.99 8.88 12.33
CA THR A 124 -26.82 10.07 13.18
C THR A 124 -27.29 11.37 12.52
N LEU A 125 -27.69 11.32 11.25
CA LEU A 125 -28.20 12.46 10.52
C LEU A 125 -29.67 12.75 10.88
N ASP A 126 -29.98 14.01 11.17
CA ASP A 126 -31.35 14.47 11.43
C ASP A 126 -32.24 14.34 10.18
N GLY A 127 -33.39 13.66 10.32
CA GLY A 127 -34.36 13.48 9.24
C GLY A 127 -33.93 12.58 8.08
N VAL A 128 -32.78 11.89 8.19
CA VAL A 128 -32.28 10.96 7.16
C VAL A 128 -32.27 9.55 7.73
N GLU A 129 -32.90 8.61 7.03
CA GLU A 129 -32.92 7.20 7.44
C GLU A 129 -31.51 6.59 7.36
N GLN A 130 -31.16 5.78 8.34
CA GLN A 130 -29.89 5.05 8.36
C GLN A 130 -29.79 4.13 7.14
N ASN A 131 -28.62 4.11 6.49
CA ASN A 131 -28.35 3.20 5.39
C ASN A 131 -26.96 2.55 5.51
N THR A 132 -26.90 1.35 6.08
CA THR A 132 -25.65 0.58 6.23
C THR A 132 -25.18 -0.08 4.93
N LEU A 133 -26.06 -0.18 3.93
CA LEU A 133 -25.81 -0.75 2.60
C LEU A 133 -25.36 0.31 1.58
N ALA A 134 -25.23 1.58 2.01
CA ALA A 134 -24.90 2.67 1.12
C ALA A 134 -23.53 2.46 0.45
N ASN A 135 -23.51 2.52 -0.88
CA ASN A 135 -22.27 2.47 -1.65
C ASN A 135 -21.68 3.87 -1.80
N ALA A 136 -20.36 4.00 -1.76
CA ALA A 136 -19.69 5.27 -1.98
C ALA A 136 -18.42 5.14 -2.81
N ILE A 137 -18.11 6.20 -3.55
CA ILE A 137 -16.87 6.34 -4.30
C ILE A 137 -16.21 7.69 -4.03
N LEU A 138 -14.89 7.67 -3.79
CA LEU A 138 -14.11 8.90 -3.71
C LEU A 138 -13.83 9.44 -5.11
N THR A 139 -14.09 10.72 -5.31
CA THR A 139 -13.81 11.45 -6.56
C THR A 139 -12.59 12.36 -6.45
N ALA A 140 -12.14 12.61 -5.22
CA ALA A 140 -10.95 13.40 -4.90
C ALA A 140 -10.22 12.81 -3.69
N ASN A 141 -8.97 13.22 -3.48
CA ASN A 141 -8.32 13.03 -2.19
C ASN A 141 -9.03 13.89 -1.15
N ILE A 142 -9.26 13.34 0.03
CA ILE A 142 -9.96 14.01 1.12
C ILE A 142 -8.94 14.39 2.20
N THR A 143 -8.96 15.65 2.61
CA THR A 143 -8.15 16.16 3.73
C THR A 143 -9.07 16.82 4.75
N VAL A 144 -9.04 16.34 5.98
CA VAL A 144 -9.87 16.84 7.08
C VAL A 144 -9.09 17.87 7.90
N ASN A 145 -7.99 17.43 8.53
CA ASN A 145 -7.04 18.29 9.22
C ASN A 145 -5.72 18.30 8.43
N GLU A 146 -5.22 19.47 8.05
CA GLU A 146 -3.97 19.57 7.26
C GLU A 146 -2.74 19.34 8.15
N ASN A 147 -1.81 18.48 7.69
CA ASN A 147 -0.55 18.17 8.38
C ASN A 147 -0.79 17.74 9.83
N LEU A 148 -1.77 16.86 10.04
CA LEU A 148 -2.23 16.49 11.37
C LEU A 148 -1.07 15.94 12.22
N LEU A 149 -0.35 14.95 11.71
CA LEU A 149 0.70 14.28 12.47
C LEU A 149 1.87 15.21 12.83
N ASP A 150 2.22 16.14 11.93
CA ASP A 150 3.25 17.15 12.17
C ASP A 150 2.81 18.22 13.18
N SER A 151 1.49 18.41 13.34
CA SER A 151 0.88 19.42 14.21
C SER A 151 0.54 18.90 15.61
N LEU A 152 0.64 17.60 15.87
CA LEU A 152 0.35 17.01 17.18
C LEU A 152 1.34 17.51 18.24
N GLN A 153 0.80 17.95 19.37
CA GLN A 153 1.56 18.29 20.56
C GLN A 153 1.26 17.27 21.64
N TYR A 154 2.27 16.92 22.43
CA TYR A 154 2.17 15.93 23.50
C TYR A 154 2.52 16.54 24.86
N ASP A 155 1.78 16.14 25.89
CA ASP A 155 2.09 16.46 27.29
C ASP A 155 3.26 15.62 27.82
N THR A 156 3.59 15.80 29.10
CA THR A 156 4.67 15.07 29.77
C THR A 156 4.40 13.58 29.93
N GLU A 157 3.15 13.16 29.82
CA GLU A 157 2.70 11.78 29.91
C GLU A 157 2.57 11.11 28.53
N GLY A 158 2.84 11.85 27.44
CA GLY A 158 2.76 11.36 26.07
C GLY A 158 1.34 11.34 25.50
N ASN A 159 0.38 12.06 26.09
CA ASN A 159 -0.95 12.25 25.53
C ASN A 159 -1.01 13.48 24.63
N VAL A 160 -1.87 13.45 23.61
CA VAL A 160 -2.09 14.60 22.73
C VAL A 160 -2.71 15.75 23.52
N SER A 161 -2.02 16.88 23.61
CA SER A 161 -2.41 18.04 24.42
C SER A 161 -3.23 19.09 23.66
N ASN A 162 -3.13 19.11 22.33
CA ASN A 162 -3.84 20.05 21.46
C ASN A 162 -4.99 19.39 20.67
N GLY A 163 -5.55 18.31 21.20
CA GLY A 163 -6.60 17.55 20.51
C GLY A 163 -7.86 18.35 20.17
N SER A 164 -8.17 19.39 20.95
CA SER A 164 -9.31 20.29 20.74
C SER A 164 -9.20 21.18 19.50
N ASP A 165 -8.00 21.27 18.92
CA ASP A 165 -7.74 22.13 17.75
C ASP A 165 -8.14 21.42 16.44
N PHE A 166 -8.37 20.11 16.48
CA PHE A 166 -8.67 19.28 15.32
C PHE A 166 -10.16 18.94 15.23
N ILE A 167 -10.62 18.74 14.00
CA ILE A 167 -11.94 18.15 13.74
C ILE A 167 -11.84 16.66 14.08
N THR A 168 -12.57 16.24 15.12
CA THR A 168 -12.63 14.83 15.54
C THR A 168 -13.32 13.98 14.47
N TRP A 169 -12.81 12.76 14.26
CA TRP A 169 -13.37 11.76 13.37
C TRP A 169 -14.32 10.83 14.15
N THR A 170 -15.46 10.50 13.55
CA THR A 170 -16.30 9.38 13.99
C THR A 170 -16.26 8.33 12.88
N PRO A 171 -15.81 7.10 13.16
CA PRO A 171 -15.71 6.06 12.13
C PRO A 171 -17.01 5.81 11.37
N ILE A 172 -16.90 5.42 10.10
CA ILE A 172 -18.04 4.88 9.35
C ILE A 172 -18.39 3.52 9.97
N ALA A 173 -19.67 3.26 10.23
CA ALA A 173 -20.13 2.10 11.00
C ALA A 173 -19.45 2.05 12.39
N ASP A 174 -19.76 3.08 13.17
CA ASP A 174 -19.23 3.27 14.51
C ASP A 174 -19.77 2.24 15.52
N TRP A 175 -18.91 1.91 16.48
CA TRP A 175 -19.17 1.02 17.61
C TRP A 175 -18.97 1.79 18.93
N MET A 176 -19.76 2.85 19.14
CA MET A 176 -19.74 3.64 20.38
C MET A 176 -21.00 3.43 21.21
N GLY A 177 -20.80 3.27 22.53
CA GLY A 177 -21.88 3.09 23.50
C GLY A 177 -22.65 1.79 23.31
N ASN A 178 -23.97 1.89 23.14
CA ASN A 178 -24.85 0.75 22.89
C ASN A 178 -25.15 0.54 21.38
N ARG A 179 -24.56 1.35 20.51
CA ARG A 179 -24.77 1.28 19.06
C ARG A 179 -23.68 0.41 18.44
N THR A 180 -24.10 -0.66 17.79
CA THR A 180 -23.21 -1.54 17.03
C THR A 180 -23.64 -1.44 15.57
N THR A 181 -23.04 -0.52 14.82
CA THR A 181 -23.30 -0.40 13.39
C THR A 181 -22.28 -1.24 12.64
N GLN A 182 -22.73 -1.99 11.63
CA GLN A 182 -21.85 -2.77 10.77
C GLN A 182 -22.08 -2.29 9.33
N TYR A 183 -20.98 -2.04 8.62
CA TYR A 183 -21.05 -1.63 7.22
C TYR A 183 -21.23 -2.84 6.31
N SER A 184 -22.19 -2.73 5.40
CA SER A 184 -22.62 -3.80 4.49
C SER A 184 -22.53 -3.40 3.01
N GLY A 185 -22.24 -2.12 2.72
CA GLY A 185 -22.11 -1.60 1.36
C GLY A 185 -20.69 -1.76 0.79
N THR A 186 -20.48 -1.17 -0.39
CA THR A 186 -19.17 -1.03 -1.03
C THR A 186 -18.65 0.40 -0.95
N PHE A 187 -17.48 0.57 -0.35
CA PHE A 187 -16.72 1.82 -0.34
C PHE A 187 -15.49 1.68 -1.23
N ASP A 188 -15.50 2.37 -2.36
CA ASP A 188 -14.38 2.42 -3.30
C ASP A 188 -13.62 3.75 -3.16
N GLY A 189 -12.42 3.69 -2.60
CA GLY A 189 -11.52 4.83 -2.54
C GLY A 189 -11.03 5.31 -3.90
N ASN A 190 -11.21 4.53 -4.98
CA ASN A 190 -10.82 4.86 -6.34
C ASN A 190 -9.34 5.35 -6.44
N ASN A 191 -8.47 4.67 -5.70
CA ASN A 191 -7.05 4.98 -5.53
C ASN A 191 -6.78 6.39 -4.96
N LYS A 192 -7.74 6.95 -4.22
CA LYS A 192 -7.62 8.21 -3.49
C LYS A 192 -7.22 7.97 -2.04
N THR A 193 -6.83 9.06 -1.40
CA THR A 193 -6.48 9.08 0.02
C THR A 193 -7.53 9.81 0.84
N VAL A 194 -7.68 9.37 2.08
CA VAL A 194 -8.32 10.11 3.16
C VAL A 194 -7.22 10.47 4.17
N SER A 195 -7.15 11.75 4.52
CA SER A 195 -6.06 12.31 5.31
C SER A 195 -6.55 13.22 6.43
N GLY A 196 -5.75 13.32 7.49
CA GLY A 196 -6.05 14.22 8.60
C GLY A 196 -7.14 13.72 9.54
N LEU A 197 -7.42 12.42 9.61
CA LEU A 197 -8.42 11.90 10.53
C LEU A 197 -7.86 11.87 11.96
N TYR A 198 -8.53 12.54 12.89
CA TYR A 198 -8.11 12.60 14.29
C TYR A 198 -9.13 11.90 15.18
N PHE A 199 -8.72 10.84 15.86
CA PHE A 199 -9.50 10.20 16.92
C PHE A 199 -8.61 9.95 18.14
N ASN A 200 -9.08 10.40 19.30
CA ASN A 200 -8.42 10.19 20.59
C ASN A 200 -9.50 10.01 21.64
N GLY A 201 -9.89 8.76 21.90
CA GLY A 201 -11.01 8.43 22.74
C GLY A 201 -11.05 6.95 23.11
N ASP A 202 -12.20 6.51 23.59
CA ASP A 202 -12.43 5.18 24.19
C ASP A 202 -13.26 4.24 23.31
N SER A 203 -13.42 4.55 22.02
CA SER A 203 -14.15 3.65 21.10
C SER A 203 -13.49 2.28 21.04
N THR A 204 -14.32 1.24 21.07
CA THR A 204 -13.89 -0.16 20.98
C THR A 204 -13.46 -0.53 19.57
N CYS A 205 -13.93 0.18 18.54
CA CYS A 205 -13.58 -0.08 17.15
C CYS A 205 -13.27 1.23 16.41
N ILE A 206 -12.03 1.41 15.96
CA ILE A 206 -11.60 2.63 15.27
C ILE A 206 -10.83 2.32 13.99
N GLY A 207 -11.06 3.17 12.99
CA GLY A 207 -10.39 3.26 11.71
C GLY A 207 -11.10 4.28 10.83
N LEU A 208 -10.86 4.25 9.52
CA LEU A 208 -11.81 4.87 8.58
C LEU A 208 -13.21 4.27 8.79
N PHE A 209 -13.25 2.95 8.97
CA PHE A 209 -14.42 2.19 9.40
C PHE A 209 -14.24 1.66 10.82
N GLY A 210 -15.31 1.68 11.61
CA GLY A 210 -15.37 1.02 12.92
C GLY A 210 -15.56 -0.48 12.71
N SER A 211 -16.61 -0.87 11.98
CA SER A 211 -16.89 -2.27 11.68
C SER A 211 -17.49 -2.52 10.30
N SER A 212 -17.15 -3.67 9.70
CA SER A 212 -17.83 -4.23 8.54
C SER A 212 -18.39 -5.62 8.83
N GLU A 213 -19.53 -5.95 8.22
CA GLU A 213 -20.05 -7.32 8.18
C GLU A 213 -19.65 -8.05 6.89
N SER A 214 -20.11 -9.29 6.69
CA SER A 214 -19.66 -10.18 5.60
C SER A 214 -19.80 -9.59 4.21
N ASP A 215 -20.82 -8.74 4.01
CA ASP A 215 -21.12 -8.15 2.70
C ASP A 215 -20.36 -6.82 2.49
N GLY A 216 -19.77 -6.26 3.55
CA GLY A 216 -18.99 -5.03 3.48
C GLY A 216 -17.75 -5.17 2.61
N ASN A 217 -17.55 -4.22 1.71
CA ASN A 217 -16.42 -4.20 0.78
C ASN A 217 -15.71 -2.84 0.83
N ILE A 218 -14.52 -2.80 1.41
CA ILE A 218 -13.70 -1.59 1.53
C ILE A 218 -12.49 -1.75 0.61
N LYS A 219 -12.41 -0.96 -0.46
CA LYS A 219 -11.36 -1.11 -1.47
C LYS A 219 -10.71 0.19 -1.92
N ASN A 220 -9.47 0.07 -2.39
CA ASN A 220 -8.73 1.11 -3.11
C ASN A 220 -8.57 2.46 -2.36
N VAL A 221 -8.45 2.44 -1.04
CA VAL A 221 -8.30 3.65 -0.22
C VAL A 221 -7.01 3.66 0.60
N GLY A 222 -6.32 4.80 0.61
CA GLY A 222 -5.20 5.07 1.52
C GLY A 222 -5.62 5.94 2.69
N VAL A 223 -5.37 5.52 3.92
CA VAL A 223 -5.53 6.34 5.12
C VAL A 223 -4.16 6.89 5.51
N VAL A 224 -3.97 8.20 5.40
CA VAL A 224 -2.65 8.85 5.56
C VAL A 224 -2.73 10.03 6.51
N ASP A 225 -1.62 10.48 7.09
CA ASP A 225 -1.59 11.66 7.98
C ASP A 225 -2.73 11.66 9.01
N SER A 226 -2.99 10.51 9.62
CA SER A 226 -4.14 10.27 10.50
C SER A 226 -3.68 9.74 11.84
N TYR A 227 -4.37 10.08 12.92
CA TYR A 227 -4.05 9.67 14.28
C TYR A 227 -5.26 8.99 14.92
N PHE A 228 -5.11 7.71 15.27
CA PHE A 228 -6.15 6.94 15.96
C PHE A 228 -5.60 6.40 17.28
N LYS A 229 -6.17 6.87 18.39
CA LYS A 229 -5.99 6.29 19.73
C LYS A 229 -7.34 5.81 20.25
N GLY A 230 -7.50 4.49 20.34
CA GLY A 230 -8.73 3.80 20.76
C GLY A 230 -8.46 2.67 21.77
N ASN A 231 -9.50 1.94 22.16
CA ASN A 231 -9.41 0.95 23.24
C ASN A 231 -9.02 -0.45 22.76
N ASP A 232 -9.91 -1.12 22.02
CA ASP A 232 -9.78 -2.55 21.70
C ASP A 232 -9.34 -2.80 20.26
N HIS A 233 -10.22 -2.67 19.28
CA HIS A 233 -9.97 -2.98 17.88
C HIS A 233 -9.57 -1.72 17.09
N VAL A 234 -8.26 -1.51 16.93
CA VAL A 234 -7.70 -0.34 16.27
C VAL A 234 -7.09 -0.75 14.93
N GLY A 235 -7.67 -0.27 13.83
CA GLY A 235 -7.15 -0.45 12.47
C GLY A 235 -7.04 0.88 11.74
N GLY A 236 -6.05 1.03 10.84
CA GLY A 236 -6.00 2.23 10.00
C GLY A 236 -7.19 2.31 9.05
N VAL A 237 -7.61 1.17 8.49
CA VAL A 237 -8.71 1.08 7.53
C VAL A 237 -10.01 0.65 8.23
N CYS A 238 -9.97 -0.41 9.02
CA CYS A 238 -11.16 -0.93 9.72
C CYS A 238 -10.81 -1.47 11.11
N GLY A 239 -11.56 -1.09 12.15
CA GLY A 239 -11.40 -1.66 13.49
C GLY A 239 -11.70 -3.16 13.50
N ASN A 240 -12.93 -3.55 13.19
CA ASN A 240 -13.41 -4.93 13.18
C ASN A 240 -13.96 -5.33 11.80
N ASN A 241 -13.29 -6.24 11.11
CA ASN A 241 -13.64 -6.66 9.76
C ASN A 241 -14.20 -8.08 9.71
N ALA A 242 -15.45 -8.24 9.27
CA ALA A 242 -15.98 -9.53 8.82
C ALA A 242 -16.18 -9.60 7.29
N GLY A 243 -16.01 -8.48 6.58
CA GLY A 243 -16.12 -8.37 5.13
C GLY A 243 -14.78 -8.44 4.39
N THR A 244 -14.65 -7.66 3.32
CA THR A 244 -13.45 -7.62 2.47
C THR A 244 -12.73 -6.28 2.58
N ILE A 245 -11.40 -6.33 2.73
CA ILE A 245 -10.50 -5.17 2.65
C ILE A 245 -9.46 -5.45 1.58
N THR A 246 -9.49 -4.68 0.49
CA THR A 246 -8.66 -4.95 -0.70
C THR A 246 -8.00 -3.71 -1.27
N ASN A 247 -6.71 -3.78 -1.59
CA ASN A 247 -5.95 -2.66 -2.19
C ASN A 247 -5.97 -1.39 -1.30
N CYS A 248 -5.90 -1.56 0.02
CA CYS A 248 -5.93 -0.46 0.97
C CYS A 248 -4.60 -0.30 1.68
N TYR A 249 -4.33 0.88 2.20
CA TYR A 249 -3.11 1.09 2.98
C TYR A 249 -3.26 2.10 4.10
N ASN A 250 -2.38 1.97 5.09
CA ASN A 250 -2.26 2.92 6.19
C ASN A 250 -0.86 3.55 6.22
N ALA A 251 -0.85 4.86 6.40
CA ALA A 251 0.32 5.68 6.74
C ALA A 251 0.03 6.61 7.93
N GLY A 252 -1.01 6.32 8.71
CA GLY A 252 -1.34 7.01 9.96
C GLY A 252 -0.74 6.33 11.20
N ASN A 253 -0.80 7.03 12.33
CA ASN A 253 -0.34 6.55 13.63
C ASN A 253 -1.49 5.95 14.44
N LEU A 254 -1.32 4.70 14.88
CA LEU A 254 -2.32 3.90 15.57
C LEU A 254 -1.86 3.56 16.99
N THR A 255 -2.75 3.72 17.96
CA THR A 255 -2.53 3.34 19.36
C THR A 255 -3.76 2.64 19.93
N ALA A 256 -3.58 1.43 20.46
CA ALA A 256 -4.58 0.75 21.27
C ALA A 256 -4.16 0.73 22.75
N ILE A 257 -5.09 1.04 23.65
CA ILE A 257 -4.76 1.24 25.07
C ILE A 257 -5.29 0.17 26.02
N GLU A 258 -6.30 -0.60 25.62
CA GLU A 258 -6.90 -1.61 26.49
C GLU A 258 -6.05 -2.88 26.59
N SER A 259 -6.18 -3.60 27.71
CA SER A 259 -5.65 -4.95 27.82
C SER A 259 -6.37 -5.90 26.86
N SER A 260 -5.65 -6.84 26.27
CA SER A 260 -6.17 -7.76 25.24
C SER A 260 -6.70 -7.08 23.97
N ALA A 261 -6.33 -5.82 23.75
CA ALA A 261 -6.64 -5.08 22.54
C ALA A 261 -5.99 -5.70 21.30
N ASN A 262 -6.58 -5.41 20.14
CA ASN A 262 -6.16 -5.88 18.83
C ASN A 262 -5.84 -4.68 17.95
N VAL A 263 -4.56 -4.49 17.63
CA VAL A 263 -4.12 -3.34 16.84
C VAL A 263 -3.32 -3.76 15.61
N GLY A 264 -3.77 -3.29 14.46
CA GLY A 264 -3.15 -3.60 13.18
C GLY A 264 -3.10 -2.40 12.25
N GLY A 265 -2.05 -2.30 11.42
CA GLY A 265 -1.92 -1.19 10.47
C GLY A 265 -3.12 -1.05 9.53
N ILE A 266 -3.70 -2.17 9.08
CA ILE A 266 -4.89 -2.19 8.24
C ILE A 266 -6.15 -2.47 9.05
N CYS A 267 -6.12 -3.54 9.85
CA CYS A 267 -7.29 -4.00 10.58
C CYS A 267 -6.95 -4.36 12.04
N GLY A 268 -7.76 -3.93 13.00
CA GLY A 268 -7.58 -4.35 14.40
C GLY A 268 -7.85 -5.84 14.55
N TYR A 269 -9.11 -6.24 14.33
CA TYR A 269 -9.55 -7.62 14.39
C TYR A 269 -10.24 -8.05 13.08
N ASN A 270 -9.62 -8.99 12.37
CA ASN A 270 -10.21 -9.61 11.18
C ASN A 270 -11.03 -10.85 11.59
N ASN A 271 -12.31 -10.61 11.88
CA ASN A 271 -13.31 -11.55 12.38
C ASN A 271 -13.99 -12.36 11.27
N GLY A 272 -13.20 -13.08 10.47
CA GLY A 272 -13.71 -13.97 9.43
C GLY A 272 -13.74 -13.38 8.03
N GLY A 273 -13.36 -12.11 7.89
CA GLY A 273 -13.22 -11.43 6.60
C GLY A 273 -11.90 -11.71 5.89
N THR A 274 -11.68 -11.01 4.76
CA THR A 274 -10.43 -11.10 4.00
C THR A 274 -9.67 -9.77 4.02
N VAL A 275 -8.34 -9.87 4.15
CA VAL A 275 -7.42 -8.73 4.01
C VAL A 275 -6.39 -9.07 2.93
N THR A 276 -6.48 -8.40 1.78
CA THR A 276 -5.71 -8.75 0.59
C THR A 276 -5.11 -7.54 -0.10
N ASN A 277 -3.87 -7.65 -0.61
CA ASN A 277 -3.20 -6.56 -1.33
C ASN A 277 -3.15 -5.26 -0.53
N CYS A 278 -2.90 -5.35 0.77
CA CYS A 278 -2.87 -4.19 1.65
C CYS A 278 -1.47 -3.96 2.22
N TYR A 279 -1.17 -2.71 2.61
CA TYR A 279 0.10 -2.44 3.27
C TYR A 279 0.07 -1.36 4.34
N ASN A 280 0.97 -1.49 5.29
CA ASN A 280 1.17 -0.50 6.33
C ASN A 280 2.56 0.13 6.28
N THR A 281 2.58 1.45 6.36
CA THR A 281 3.80 2.27 6.54
C THR A 281 3.73 3.10 7.82
N GLY A 282 2.55 3.20 8.43
CA GLY A 282 2.32 3.96 9.64
C GLY A 282 2.74 3.23 10.92
N THR A 283 2.78 3.95 12.04
CA THR A 283 3.17 3.39 13.33
C THR A 283 2.01 2.64 13.98
N VAL A 284 2.27 1.45 14.53
CA VAL A 284 1.29 0.61 15.23
C VAL A 284 1.78 0.38 16.66
N THR A 285 1.03 0.84 17.65
CA THR A 285 1.41 0.78 19.07
C THR A 285 0.30 0.17 19.92
N ALA A 286 0.65 -0.76 20.81
CA ALA A 286 -0.22 -1.17 21.91
C ALA A 286 0.40 -0.81 23.25
N THR A 287 -0.40 -0.22 24.15
CA THR A 287 0.05 0.12 25.51
C THR A 287 -0.56 -0.77 26.60
N GLY A 288 -1.62 -1.51 26.28
CA GLY A 288 -2.25 -2.45 27.20
C GLY A 288 -1.50 -3.78 27.35
N SER A 289 -1.84 -4.55 28.39
CA SER A 289 -1.24 -5.88 28.61
C SER A 289 -1.88 -6.95 27.72
N VAL A 290 -1.10 -7.95 27.28
CA VAL A 290 -1.61 -9.11 26.52
C VAL A 290 -2.30 -8.74 25.20
N ALA A 291 -1.87 -7.64 24.57
CA ALA A 291 -2.42 -7.19 23.29
C ALA A 291 -1.94 -8.06 22.12
N SER A 292 -2.72 -8.12 21.04
CA SER A 292 -2.31 -8.65 19.74
C SER A 292 -1.94 -7.49 18.81
N VAL A 293 -0.68 -7.42 18.39
CA VAL A 293 -0.11 -6.26 17.67
C VAL A 293 0.53 -6.74 16.38
N GLY A 294 0.03 -6.29 15.23
CA GLY A 294 0.61 -6.66 13.94
C GLY A 294 0.75 -5.48 12.99
N GLY A 295 1.72 -5.58 12.08
CA GLY A 295 1.89 -4.55 11.05
C GLY A 295 0.71 -4.44 10.09
N VAL A 296 -0.01 -5.54 9.84
CA VAL A 296 -1.20 -5.57 8.96
C VAL A 296 -2.48 -5.77 9.80
N CYS A 297 -2.56 -6.86 10.57
CA CYS A 297 -3.70 -7.14 11.44
C CYS A 297 -3.25 -7.31 12.89
N GLY A 298 -4.05 -6.88 13.87
CA GLY A 298 -3.79 -7.24 15.27
C GLY A 298 -4.03 -8.73 15.49
N CYS A 299 -5.29 -9.13 15.29
CA CYS A 299 -5.74 -10.52 15.31
C CYS A 299 -6.48 -10.90 14.03
N SER A 300 -6.31 -12.14 13.55
CA SER A 300 -7.05 -12.65 12.38
C SER A 300 -7.46 -14.11 12.52
N ILE A 301 -8.76 -14.38 12.42
CA ILE A 301 -9.29 -15.76 12.31
C ILE A 301 -9.40 -16.26 10.86
N ALA A 302 -9.05 -15.42 9.89
CA ALA A 302 -9.17 -15.67 8.45
C ALA A 302 -7.85 -15.35 7.70
N PRO A 303 -7.73 -15.70 6.41
CA PRO A 303 -6.50 -15.53 5.66
C PRO A 303 -6.08 -14.05 5.52
N ILE A 304 -4.77 -13.81 5.62
CA ILE A 304 -4.13 -12.54 5.25
C ILE A 304 -3.22 -12.84 4.06
N SER A 305 -3.43 -12.15 2.93
CA SER A 305 -2.79 -12.52 1.67
C SER A 305 -2.19 -11.33 0.93
N ASN A 306 -1.01 -11.51 0.31
CA ASN A 306 -0.39 -10.50 -0.54
C ASN A 306 -0.22 -9.12 0.13
N CYS A 307 0.14 -9.09 1.42
CA CYS A 307 0.25 -7.84 2.18
C CYS A 307 1.69 -7.54 2.60
N TYR A 308 2.00 -6.29 2.95
CA TYR A 308 3.28 -6.00 3.57
C TYR A 308 3.22 -4.95 4.68
N ASN A 309 4.23 -4.95 5.54
CA ASN A 309 4.44 -3.90 6.53
C ASN A 309 5.87 -3.38 6.51
N ILE A 310 6.03 -2.07 6.44
CA ILE A 310 7.31 -1.39 6.72
C ILE A 310 7.20 -0.42 7.91
N GLY A 311 5.98 -0.21 8.42
CA GLY A 311 5.72 0.62 9.59
C GLY A 311 6.27 -0.01 10.86
N THR A 312 6.59 0.83 11.84
CA THR A 312 7.07 0.38 13.14
C THR A 312 5.91 -0.24 13.94
N VAL A 313 6.14 -1.43 14.49
CA VAL A 313 5.19 -2.14 15.36
C VAL A 313 5.78 -2.21 16.76
N THR A 314 5.05 -1.76 17.78
CA THR A 314 5.51 -1.74 19.17
C THR A 314 4.44 -2.17 20.15
N ALA A 315 4.87 -2.83 21.22
CA ALA A 315 4.04 -3.18 22.37
C ALA A 315 4.82 -2.86 23.65
N THR A 316 4.16 -2.26 24.64
CA THR A 316 4.80 -1.95 25.93
C THR A 316 4.90 -3.15 26.85
N SER A 317 3.96 -4.10 26.74
CA SER A 317 3.91 -5.31 27.55
C SER A 317 4.73 -6.43 26.92
N SER A 318 5.50 -7.15 27.74
CA SER A 318 6.20 -8.37 27.32
C SER A 318 5.28 -9.55 27.05
N ASP A 319 4.03 -9.48 27.50
CA ASP A 319 3.03 -10.53 27.32
C ASP A 319 2.19 -10.31 26.05
N ALA A 320 2.48 -9.28 25.26
CA ALA A 320 1.82 -9.01 24.00
C ALA A 320 2.35 -9.92 22.88
N ASP A 321 1.43 -10.39 22.03
CA ASP A 321 1.76 -11.11 20.80
C ASP A 321 2.04 -10.08 19.70
N ILE A 322 3.32 -9.86 19.40
CA ILE A 322 3.79 -8.86 18.43
C ILE A 322 4.42 -9.50 17.18
N SER A 323 4.05 -9.02 16.00
CA SER A 323 4.57 -9.52 14.72
C SER A 323 4.61 -8.45 13.64
N GLY A 324 5.48 -8.62 12.64
CA GLY A 324 5.55 -7.74 11.47
C GLY A 324 4.29 -7.79 10.60
N ILE A 325 3.50 -8.87 10.64
CA ILE A 325 2.26 -9.01 9.84
C ILE A 325 1.01 -9.12 10.71
N CYS A 326 0.92 -10.16 11.54
CA CYS A 326 -0.25 -10.40 12.39
C CYS A 326 0.19 -10.87 13.76
N GLY A 327 -0.23 -10.17 14.82
CA GLY A 327 0.14 -10.51 16.20
C GLY A 327 -0.36 -11.89 16.59
N TYR A 328 -1.66 -12.12 16.42
CA TYR A 328 -2.30 -13.40 16.70
C TYR A 328 -3.13 -13.88 15.51
N TYR A 329 -2.97 -15.13 15.06
CA TYR A 329 -3.65 -15.61 13.87
C TYR A 329 -4.02 -17.09 13.93
N PHE A 330 -5.18 -17.43 13.36
CA PHE A 330 -5.63 -18.80 13.13
C PHE A 330 -5.71 -19.15 11.64
N GLY A 331 -5.90 -18.14 10.79
CA GLY A 331 -5.88 -18.29 9.34
C GLY A 331 -4.46 -18.27 8.76
N PRO A 332 -4.26 -18.80 7.54
CA PRO A 332 -2.95 -18.77 6.90
C PRO A 332 -2.55 -17.34 6.51
N ILE A 333 -1.29 -17.00 6.79
CA ILE A 333 -0.62 -15.81 6.26
C ILE A 333 0.15 -16.24 5.01
N LYS A 334 -0.14 -15.64 3.86
CA LYS A 334 0.45 -16.10 2.59
C LYS A 334 0.89 -14.94 1.69
N ASN A 335 2.10 -15.07 1.14
CA ASN A 335 2.71 -14.03 0.31
C ASN A 335 2.75 -12.66 1.01
N CYS A 336 3.07 -12.66 2.30
CA CYS A 336 3.15 -11.45 3.11
C CYS A 336 4.58 -11.19 3.57
N TYR A 337 4.96 -9.92 3.64
CA TYR A 337 6.34 -9.50 3.90
C TYR A 337 6.44 -8.35 4.89
N HIS A 338 7.45 -8.34 5.76
CA HIS A 338 7.70 -7.19 6.63
C HIS A 338 9.15 -6.75 6.58
N LEU A 339 9.38 -5.46 6.84
CA LEU A 339 10.74 -4.93 6.95
C LEU A 339 11.43 -5.56 8.17
N ALA A 340 12.63 -6.07 7.96
CA ALA A 340 13.47 -6.70 8.97
C ALA A 340 14.96 -6.48 8.64
N ASP A 341 15.83 -6.67 9.62
CA ASP A 341 17.29 -6.57 9.41
C ASP A 341 17.84 -7.74 8.57
N THR A 342 17.18 -8.89 8.63
CA THR A 342 17.54 -10.11 7.91
C THR A 342 16.30 -10.80 7.35
N GLU A 343 16.48 -11.60 6.31
CA GLU A 343 15.43 -12.47 5.81
C GLU A 343 15.15 -13.63 6.77
N ASP A 344 13.86 -13.98 6.91
CA ASP A 344 13.41 -15.09 7.73
C ASP A 344 12.22 -15.84 7.12
N GLU A 345 11.82 -16.93 7.76
CA GLU A 345 10.72 -17.79 7.31
C GLU A 345 9.31 -17.18 7.54
N ASN A 346 9.21 -16.11 8.32
CA ASN A 346 7.96 -15.43 8.66
C ASN A 346 7.68 -14.21 7.74
N GLY A 347 8.47 -14.05 6.68
CA GLY A 347 8.31 -12.99 5.68
C GLY A 347 9.17 -11.77 5.94
N GLY A 348 10.14 -11.83 6.86
CA GLY A 348 11.14 -10.78 7.04
C GLY A 348 11.92 -10.55 5.74
N LYS A 349 12.04 -9.30 5.32
CA LYS A 349 12.81 -8.86 4.14
C LYS A 349 13.60 -7.60 4.47
N THR A 350 14.82 -7.53 3.97
CA THR A 350 15.72 -6.40 4.20
C THR A 350 15.31 -5.16 3.40
N THR A 351 15.76 -3.99 3.85
CA THR A 351 15.59 -2.72 3.10
C THR A 351 16.06 -2.84 1.64
N ALA A 352 17.17 -3.56 1.40
CA ALA A 352 17.69 -3.77 0.06
C ALA A 352 16.77 -4.64 -0.81
N GLN A 353 16.11 -5.65 -0.22
CA GLN A 353 15.15 -6.50 -0.95
C GLN A 353 13.84 -5.75 -1.25
N PHE A 354 13.41 -4.88 -0.34
CA PHE A 354 12.29 -3.97 -0.63
C PHE A 354 12.63 -2.97 -1.75
N ALA A 355 13.84 -2.41 -1.75
CA ALA A 355 14.27 -1.45 -2.77
C ALA A 355 14.62 -2.08 -4.12
N SER A 356 14.98 -3.36 -4.16
CA SER A 356 15.42 -4.03 -5.40
C SER A 356 14.29 -4.36 -6.37
N GLY A 357 13.03 -4.35 -5.92
CA GLY A 357 11.89 -4.87 -6.68
C GLY A 357 11.56 -6.32 -6.39
N GLU A 358 12.33 -7.02 -5.54
CA GLU A 358 12.05 -8.41 -5.16
C GLU A 358 10.67 -8.56 -4.53
N VAL A 359 10.37 -7.74 -3.51
CA VAL A 359 9.10 -7.83 -2.78
C VAL A 359 7.92 -7.48 -3.69
N ALA A 360 8.04 -6.45 -4.53
CA ALA A 360 7.02 -6.10 -5.52
C ALA A 360 6.77 -7.24 -6.51
N TYR A 361 7.82 -7.90 -7.00
CA TYR A 361 7.70 -9.05 -7.89
C TYR A 361 6.96 -10.21 -7.20
N LEU A 362 7.35 -10.57 -5.97
CA LEU A 362 6.73 -11.66 -5.21
C LEU A 362 5.25 -11.39 -4.94
N LEU A 363 4.93 -10.18 -4.46
CA LEU A 363 3.56 -9.73 -4.28
C LEU A 363 2.76 -9.81 -5.58
N SER A 364 3.37 -9.43 -6.71
CA SER A 364 2.69 -9.42 -8.03
C SER A 364 2.27 -10.80 -8.55
N GLN A 365 2.85 -11.88 -8.01
CA GLN A 365 2.47 -13.25 -8.37
C GLN A 365 1.11 -13.65 -7.79
N GLY A 366 0.66 -12.96 -6.73
CA GLY A 366 -0.51 -13.37 -5.98
C GLY A 366 -0.30 -14.68 -5.21
N CYS A 367 -1.38 -15.26 -4.71
CA CYS A 367 -1.32 -16.53 -4.01
C CYS A 367 -2.67 -17.26 -4.01
N THR A 368 -2.64 -18.57 -3.79
CA THR A 368 -3.83 -19.40 -3.59
C THR A 368 -3.91 -19.86 -2.14
N VAL A 369 -5.05 -19.71 -1.48
CA VAL A 369 -5.31 -20.16 -0.11
C VAL A 369 -6.35 -21.28 -0.13
N GLY A 370 -6.20 -22.27 0.74
CA GLY A 370 -7.06 -23.47 0.77
C GLY A 370 -6.55 -24.60 -0.12
N GLU A 371 -7.29 -25.70 -0.15
CA GLU A 371 -7.01 -26.90 -0.95
C GLU A 371 -8.29 -27.40 -1.64
N GLY A 372 -8.13 -28.03 -2.81
CA GLY A 372 -9.26 -28.65 -3.52
C GLY A 372 -10.18 -27.62 -4.20
N GLU A 373 -11.47 -27.93 -4.23
CA GLU A 373 -12.50 -27.11 -4.92
C GLU A 373 -12.78 -25.79 -4.21
N ASP A 374 -12.45 -25.67 -2.91
CA ASP A 374 -12.66 -24.47 -2.09
C ASP A 374 -11.46 -23.51 -2.11
N ALA A 375 -10.42 -23.80 -2.92
CA ALA A 375 -9.23 -22.97 -2.97
C ALA A 375 -9.49 -21.62 -3.65
N VAL A 376 -9.15 -20.53 -2.97
CA VAL A 376 -9.34 -19.15 -3.46
C VAL A 376 -8.01 -18.59 -3.94
N THR A 377 -7.97 -18.03 -5.15
CA THR A 377 -6.77 -17.39 -5.72
C THR A 377 -6.91 -15.88 -5.70
N TYR A 378 -6.00 -15.22 -5.00
CA TYR A 378 -5.89 -13.78 -4.90
C TYR A 378 -4.84 -13.28 -5.89
N SER A 379 -5.29 -12.49 -6.87
CA SER A 379 -4.38 -11.86 -7.84
C SER A 379 -3.52 -10.80 -7.15
N GLY A 380 -2.21 -10.86 -7.40
CA GLY A 380 -1.26 -9.84 -6.99
C GLY A 380 -1.02 -8.77 -8.04
N SER A 381 -1.70 -8.83 -9.21
CA SER A 381 -1.34 -8.02 -10.38
C SER A 381 -1.37 -6.49 -10.19
N VAL A 382 -1.98 -6.02 -9.10
CA VAL A 382 -2.01 -4.61 -8.68
C VAL A 382 -0.66 -4.10 -8.18
N TRP A 383 0.23 -5.00 -7.75
CA TRP A 383 1.52 -4.64 -7.19
C TRP A 383 2.55 -4.25 -8.26
N GLY A 384 3.22 -3.14 -8.01
CA GLY A 384 4.33 -2.64 -8.82
C GLY A 384 5.33 -1.85 -7.99
N GLN A 385 6.45 -1.46 -8.61
CA GLN A 385 7.47 -0.60 -8.05
C GLN A 385 8.29 -0.01 -9.19
N ALA A 386 8.34 1.32 -9.33
CA ALA A 386 9.26 1.94 -10.28
C ALA A 386 10.70 1.77 -9.75
N LEU A 387 11.60 1.23 -10.56
CA LEU A 387 12.99 0.96 -10.21
C LEU A 387 13.93 1.96 -10.89
N GLY A 388 15.05 2.29 -10.24
CA GLY A 388 16.06 3.22 -10.75
C GLY A 388 16.24 4.47 -9.88
N GLY A 389 17.03 5.45 -10.36
CA GLY A 389 17.50 6.58 -9.56
C GLY A 389 16.42 7.51 -8.97
N ASN A 390 15.22 7.53 -9.58
CA ASN A 390 14.04 8.23 -9.07
C ASN A 390 12.86 7.26 -8.87
N GLY A 391 13.16 5.98 -8.64
CA GLY A 391 12.16 4.93 -8.44
C GLY A 391 11.47 5.01 -7.07
N ASP A 392 10.40 4.24 -6.92
CA ASP A 392 9.74 4.05 -5.64
C ASP A 392 10.65 3.28 -4.68
N THR A 393 10.70 3.73 -3.42
CA THR A 393 11.50 3.06 -2.39
C THR A 393 10.91 1.69 -2.01
N TYR A 394 9.59 1.55 -2.10
CA TYR A 394 8.83 0.38 -1.68
C TYR A 394 7.75 0.00 -2.72
N PRO A 395 7.20 -1.23 -2.65
CA PRO A 395 6.09 -1.63 -3.52
C PRO A 395 4.86 -0.74 -3.35
N VAL A 396 4.18 -0.45 -4.45
CA VAL A 396 2.96 0.37 -4.51
C VAL A 396 1.84 -0.39 -5.21
N LEU A 397 0.59 0.03 -4.94
CA LEU A 397 -0.61 -0.49 -5.60
C LEU A 397 -0.83 0.21 -6.96
N ASP A 398 0.14 0.05 -7.85
CA ASP A 398 0.11 0.59 -9.21
C ASP A 398 0.62 -0.47 -10.20
N SER A 399 -0.32 -1.12 -10.89
CA SER A 399 -0.03 -2.18 -11.85
C SER A 399 0.76 -1.70 -13.07
N THR A 400 0.78 -0.39 -13.34
CA THR A 400 1.57 0.18 -14.45
C THR A 400 3.07 0.12 -14.17
N LYS A 401 3.47 0.01 -12.90
CA LYS A 401 4.85 -0.08 -12.43
C LYS A 401 5.33 -1.51 -12.25
N ARG A 402 4.84 -2.43 -13.09
CA ARG A 402 5.11 -3.86 -12.95
C ARG A 402 6.61 -4.17 -12.86
N VAL A 403 6.95 -5.13 -12.00
CA VAL A 403 8.32 -5.66 -11.86
C VAL A 403 8.37 -7.08 -12.41
N TYR A 404 9.44 -7.36 -13.16
CA TYR A 404 9.75 -8.66 -13.74
C TYR A 404 11.07 -9.18 -13.16
N GLN A 405 11.16 -10.49 -12.93
CA GLN A 405 12.44 -11.15 -12.74
C GLN A 405 13.01 -11.53 -14.11
N VAL A 406 14.17 -11.00 -14.46
CA VAL A 406 14.83 -11.18 -15.75
C VAL A 406 16.25 -11.70 -15.57
N ASP A 407 16.81 -12.30 -16.62
CA ASP A 407 18.23 -12.64 -16.69
C ASP A 407 19.04 -11.37 -17.02
N LYS A 408 20.04 -11.08 -16.19
CA LYS A 408 21.12 -10.15 -16.51
C LYS A 408 22.36 -10.95 -16.88
N TYR A 409 22.83 -10.76 -18.11
CA TYR A 409 23.97 -11.43 -18.69
C TYR A 409 25.23 -10.57 -18.58
N ASP A 410 26.35 -11.20 -18.24
CA ASP A 410 27.67 -10.52 -18.14
C ASP A 410 28.25 -10.13 -19.51
N GLY A 411 27.64 -10.58 -20.61
CA GLY A 411 28.08 -10.30 -21.97
C GLY A 411 27.00 -9.72 -22.88
N CYS A 412 27.41 -9.35 -24.10
CA CYS A 412 26.55 -8.79 -25.14
C CYS A 412 25.60 -9.83 -25.76
N GLU A 413 24.55 -9.33 -26.39
CA GLU A 413 23.65 -10.12 -27.21
C GLU A 413 24.45 -10.92 -28.27
N GLY A 414 24.20 -12.23 -28.35
CA GLY A 414 24.94 -13.17 -29.22
C GLY A 414 26.12 -13.90 -28.56
N LYS A 415 26.71 -13.37 -27.49
CA LYS A 415 27.68 -14.10 -26.64
C LYS A 415 27.51 -13.73 -25.17
N PRO A 416 26.37 -14.11 -24.58
CA PRO A 416 25.88 -13.51 -23.35
C PRO A 416 26.64 -13.92 -22.09
N GLY A 417 27.42 -15.01 -22.14
CA GLY A 417 28.15 -15.50 -20.96
C GLY A 417 27.19 -16.04 -19.89
N SER A 418 27.56 -15.84 -18.62
CA SER A 418 26.76 -16.25 -17.46
C SER A 418 25.64 -15.27 -17.18
N SER A 419 24.54 -15.75 -16.58
CA SER A 419 23.43 -14.90 -16.13
C SER A 419 23.26 -14.91 -14.61
N THR A 420 22.69 -13.81 -14.12
CA THR A 420 22.16 -13.66 -12.77
C THR A 420 20.72 -13.20 -12.84
N LYS A 421 19.89 -13.58 -11.86
CA LYS A 421 18.51 -13.08 -11.78
C LYS A 421 18.52 -11.69 -11.15
N VAL A 422 17.86 -10.75 -11.82
CA VAL A 422 17.64 -9.38 -11.33
C VAL A 422 16.18 -8.98 -11.53
N TYR A 423 15.78 -7.89 -10.89
CA TYR A 423 14.44 -7.32 -11.02
C TYR A 423 14.49 -6.07 -11.90
N SER A 424 13.48 -5.90 -12.76
CA SER A 424 13.41 -4.82 -13.75
C SER A 424 11.97 -4.42 -14.05
N ASN A 425 11.74 -3.17 -14.44
CA ASN A 425 10.46 -2.75 -15.04
C ASN A 425 10.36 -3.13 -16.53
N GLN A 426 11.40 -3.75 -17.11
CA GLN A 426 11.37 -4.33 -18.45
C GLN A 426 11.23 -5.85 -18.35
N SER A 427 10.42 -6.43 -19.22
CA SER A 427 10.19 -7.88 -19.30
C SER A 427 11.28 -8.63 -20.07
N THR A 428 12.23 -7.91 -20.66
CA THR A 428 13.32 -8.46 -21.48
C THR A 428 14.59 -8.69 -20.66
N SER A 429 15.39 -9.66 -21.08
CA SER A 429 16.72 -9.88 -20.50
C SER A 429 17.62 -8.65 -20.70
N ILE A 430 18.55 -8.45 -19.77
CA ILE A 430 19.51 -7.35 -19.79
C ILE A 430 20.87 -7.91 -20.20
N TYR A 431 21.53 -7.27 -21.17
CA TYR A 431 22.86 -7.62 -21.64
C TYR A 431 23.83 -6.48 -21.35
N GLU A 432 25.11 -6.80 -21.14
CA GLU A 432 26.14 -5.76 -21.08
C GLU A 432 26.29 -5.08 -22.44
N GLU A 433 26.52 -3.77 -22.42
CA GLU A 433 26.72 -3.00 -23.65
C GLU A 433 27.95 -3.49 -24.42
N HIS A 434 27.87 -3.40 -25.74
CA HIS A 434 29.01 -3.74 -26.59
C HIS A 434 30.17 -2.76 -26.33
N LYS A 435 31.30 -3.30 -25.88
CA LYS A 435 32.55 -2.54 -25.72
C LYS A 435 33.41 -2.76 -26.95
N TYR A 436 33.30 -1.85 -27.90
CA TYR A 436 34.04 -1.91 -29.16
C TYR A 436 35.49 -1.42 -28.99
N GLU A 437 36.45 -2.28 -29.31
CA GLU A 437 37.87 -1.97 -29.35
C GLU A 437 38.38 -2.07 -30.80
N ALA A 438 39.42 -1.29 -31.14
CA ALA A 438 40.01 -1.31 -32.47
C ALA A 438 40.60 -2.70 -32.78
N ASP A 439 40.28 -3.24 -33.94
CA ASP A 439 40.79 -4.53 -34.38
C ASP A 439 42.29 -4.42 -34.69
N THR A 440 43.10 -5.30 -34.09
CA THR A 440 44.55 -5.34 -34.25
C THR A 440 45.01 -5.80 -35.64
N THR A 441 44.09 -6.34 -36.45
CA THR A 441 44.34 -6.85 -37.80
C THR A 441 43.75 -5.96 -38.91
N ASP A 442 42.80 -5.09 -38.59
CA ASP A 442 42.15 -4.18 -39.54
C ASP A 442 41.75 -2.89 -38.80
N SER A 443 42.54 -1.83 -38.98
CA SER A 443 42.31 -0.54 -38.31
C SER A 443 40.98 0.15 -38.69
N MET A 444 40.25 -0.37 -39.67
CA MET A 444 38.92 0.12 -40.04
C MET A 444 37.77 -0.64 -39.35
N LYS A 445 38.06 -1.73 -38.63
CA LYS A 445 37.05 -2.52 -37.92
C LYS A 445 37.20 -2.37 -36.41
N HIS A 446 36.06 -2.29 -35.73
CA HIS A 446 36.03 -2.43 -34.28
C HIS A 446 35.36 -3.75 -33.94
N LYS A 447 35.97 -4.49 -33.01
CA LYS A 447 35.43 -5.74 -32.47
C LYS A 447 34.96 -5.48 -31.06
N CYS A 448 33.76 -5.95 -30.74
CA CYS A 448 33.33 -5.98 -29.36
C CYS A 448 34.28 -6.91 -28.60
N SER A 449 34.94 -6.40 -27.56
CA SER A 449 35.91 -7.16 -26.76
C SER A 449 35.27 -8.32 -25.98
N ILE A 450 33.93 -8.36 -25.94
CA ILE A 450 33.14 -9.40 -25.27
C ILE A 450 32.67 -10.48 -26.26
N CYS A 451 31.89 -10.12 -27.29
CA CYS A 451 31.30 -11.08 -28.23
C CYS A 451 32.15 -11.36 -29.47
N ASN A 452 33.23 -10.61 -29.72
CA ASN A 452 33.93 -10.56 -31.01
C ASN A 452 33.01 -10.20 -32.20
N GLY A 453 31.81 -9.66 -31.93
CA GLY A 453 30.95 -9.08 -32.96
C GLY A 453 31.62 -7.86 -33.57
N THR A 454 31.58 -7.73 -34.90
CA THR A 454 32.15 -6.60 -35.63
C THR A 454 31.05 -5.61 -35.97
N GLU A 455 31.24 -4.34 -35.61
CA GLU A 455 30.46 -3.23 -36.17
C GLU A 455 31.34 -2.45 -37.15
N GLU A 456 30.79 -2.15 -38.33
CA GLU A 456 31.40 -1.23 -39.29
C GLU A 456 31.07 0.20 -38.87
N HIS A 457 32.04 0.88 -38.26
CA HIS A 457 31.87 2.27 -37.85
C HIS A 457 32.04 3.20 -39.06
N SER A 458 31.25 4.27 -39.11
CA SER A 458 31.42 5.30 -40.14
C SER A 458 32.54 6.27 -39.74
N PHE A 459 33.44 6.58 -40.67
CA PHE A 459 34.57 7.48 -40.43
C PHE A 459 34.40 8.80 -41.19
N ALA A 460 34.60 9.91 -40.48
CA ALA A 460 34.77 11.22 -41.09
C ALA A 460 36.27 11.46 -41.33
N TYR A 461 36.63 11.89 -42.54
CA TYR A 461 38.03 12.13 -42.93
C TYR A 461 38.31 13.61 -43.14
N GLU A 462 39.45 14.09 -42.64
CA GLU A 462 39.92 15.47 -42.80
C GLU A 462 41.38 15.48 -43.26
N SER A 463 41.71 16.42 -44.14
CA SER A 463 43.07 16.63 -44.64
C SER A 463 43.90 17.33 -43.56
N VAL A 464 45.12 16.86 -43.32
CA VAL A 464 46.04 17.54 -42.37
C VAL A 464 46.85 18.59 -43.14
N GLU A 465 46.84 19.85 -42.68
CA GLU A 465 47.61 20.94 -43.32
C GLU A 465 49.11 20.61 -43.39
N ASN A 466 49.67 20.66 -44.61
CA ASN A 466 51.08 20.49 -44.95
C ASN A 466 51.72 19.08 -44.83
N GLY A 467 50.97 17.99 -44.97
CA GLY A 467 51.60 16.67 -45.09
C GLY A 467 50.71 15.57 -45.68
N ASN A 468 51.35 14.55 -46.26
CA ASN A 468 50.79 13.30 -46.78
C ASN A 468 50.10 12.48 -45.68
N ALA A 469 49.04 13.00 -45.08
CA ALA A 469 48.29 12.30 -44.07
C ALA A 469 46.82 12.71 -44.05
N ILE A 470 45.96 11.72 -43.84
CA ILE A 470 44.53 11.94 -43.61
C ILE A 470 44.26 11.60 -42.16
N LYS A 471 43.54 12.48 -41.46
CA LYS A 471 43.04 12.22 -40.11
C LYS A 471 41.62 11.68 -40.24
N ALA A 472 41.38 10.47 -39.76
CA ALA A 472 40.06 9.86 -39.70
C ALA A 472 39.58 9.88 -38.25
N THR A 473 38.35 10.34 -38.03
CA THR A 473 37.69 10.35 -36.72
C THR A 473 36.46 9.47 -36.79
N CYS A 474 36.35 8.50 -35.88
CA CYS A 474 35.14 7.69 -35.75
C CYS A 474 34.00 8.56 -35.18
N SER A 475 32.85 8.60 -35.86
CA SER A 475 31.68 9.37 -35.42
C SER A 475 31.08 8.86 -34.11
N ASP A 476 31.25 7.56 -33.83
CA ASP A 476 30.49 6.86 -32.80
C ASP A 476 31.27 6.73 -31.49
N CYS A 477 32.60 6.60 -31.56
CA CYS A 477 33.47 6.51 -30.37
C CYS A 477 34.49 7.65 -30.23
N GLY A 478 34.58 8.56 -31.20
CA GLY A 478 35.49 9.72 -31.17
C GLY A 478 36.98 9.40 -31.34
N ALA A 479 37.35 8.12 -31.56
CA ALA A 479 38.74 7.74 -31.79
C ALA A 479 39.29 8.36 -33.08
N THR A 480 40.50 8.92 -33.02
CA THR A 480 41.17 9.55 -34.16
C THR A 480 42.41 8.79 -34.60
N TYR A 481 42.56 8.56 -35.90
CA TYR A 481 43.73 7.93 -36.50
C TYR A 481 44.33 8.81 -37.57
N THR A 482 45.66 8.80 -37.69
CA THR A 482 46.38 9.56 -38.73
C THR A 482 47.07 8.57 -39.67
N VAL A 483 46.56 8.44 -40.89
CA VAL A 483 47.14 7.56 -41.90
C VAL A 483 48.15 8.36 -42.71
N LYS A 484 49.43 7.97 -42.68
CA LYS A 484 50.45 8.52 -43.58
C LYS A 484 50.30 7.91 -44.98
N LEU A 485 50.02 8.74 -45.97
CA LEU A 485 49.99 8.33 -47.38
C LEU A 485 51.42 8.00 -47.82
N THR A 486 51.62 6.81 -48.38
CA THR A 486 52.94 6.29 -48.79
C THR A 486 53.48 6.95 -50.06
N GLN A 487 52.75 7.90 -50.66
CA GLN A 487 53.24 8.76 -51.74
C GLN A 487 52.83 10.22 -51.54
N PRO A 488 53.68 11.19 -51.97
CA PRO A 488 53.32 12.59 -52.02
C PRO A 488 52.11 12.86 -52.87
N ALA A 489 51.18 13.66 -52.33
CA ALA A 489 49.99 14.13 -53.01
C ALA A 489 50.34 14.55 -54.45
N ALA A 490 49.91 13.75 -55.42
CA ALA A 490 50.12 14.06 -56.82
C ALA A 490 49.31 15.30 -57.18
N THR A 491 50.00 16.32 -57.69
CA THR A 491 49.38 17.43 -58.40
C THR A 491 48.84 16.92 -59.73
N SER A 492 47.54 17.08 -59.93
CA SER A 492 46.74 16.82 -61.15
C SER A 492 46.65 15.37 -61.66
N ASP A 493 45.38 14.94 -61.81
CA ASP A 493 44.85 13.92 -62.73
C ASP A 493 45.46 12.51 -62.74
N GLU A 494 45.76 11.92 -61.58
CA GLU A 494 45.96 10.46 -61.48
C GLU A 494 45.08 9.79 -60.42
N LYS A 495 44.47 8.67 -60.83
CA LYS A 495 43.56 7.81 -60.06
C LYS A 495 44.30 7.23 -58.84
N ILE A 496 43.80 7.51 -57.64
CA ILE A 496 44.32 6.90 -56.40
C ILE A 496 43.63 5.55 -56.19
N VAL A 497 44.42 4.46 -56.20
CA VAL A 497 43.96 3.09 -55.93
C VAL A 497 44.02 2.82 -54.42
N TYR A 498 42.95 2.26 -53.85
CA TYR A 498 42.98 1.62 -52.53
C TYR A 498 42.45 0.19 -52.63
N ASP A 499 43.24 -0.75 -52.11
CA ASP A 499 42.97 -2.19 -51.95
C ASP A 499 42.58 -2.98 -53.23
N GLY A 500 43.34 -2.81 -54.30
CA GLY A 500 43.31 -3.74 -55.44
C GLY A 500 42.00 -3.79 -56.25
N THR A 501 41.05 -2.88 -56.04
CA THR A 501 39.87 -2.72 -56.91
C THR A 501 39.78 -1.28 -57.44
N GLU A 502 39.83 -1.14 -58.78
CA GLU A 502 39.70 0.15 -59.46
C GLU A 502 38.27 0.71 -59.35
N LYS A 503 38.13 1.97 -58.91
CA LYS A 503 36.90 2.75 -59.10
C LYS A 503 37.22 4.21 -59.45
N GLU A 504 36.49 4.75 -60.41
CA GLU A 504 36.63 6.13 -60.88
C GLU A 504 36.04 7.14 -59.90
N SER A 505 36.78 8.20 -59.61
CA SER A 505 36.27 9.39 -58.92
C SER A 505 35.56 10.31 -59.92
N ARG A 506 34.36 10.77 -59.56
CA ARG A 506 33.83 12.04 -60.07
C ARG A 506 33.63 12.99 -58.89
N ASN A 507 34.30 14.13 -58.99
CA ASN A 507 34.21 15.29 -58.11
C ASN A 507 32.74 15.65 -57.79
N SER A 508 32.38 15.65 -56.51
CA SER A 508 31.53 16.67 -55.86
C SER A 508 31.07 16.19 -54.48
N ASN A 509 31.32 16.98 -53.43
CA ASN A 509 30.62 17.04 -52.15
C ASN A 509 29.48 16.02 -51.92
N ARG A 510 29.82 14.77 -51.58
CA ARG A 510 28.85 13.81 -51.04
C ARG A 510 29.46 12.96 -49.94
N LEU A 511 28.74 12.91 -48.83
CA LEU A 511 28.79 11.88 -47.79
C LEU A 511 29.12 10.51 -48.40
N TRP A 512 30.20 9.90 -47.95
CA TRP A 512 30.54 8.53 -48.32
C TRP A 512 29.72 7.57 -47.44
N GLN A 513 28.53 7.21 -47.89
CA GLN A 513 27.82 6.04 -47.36
C GLN A 513 28.34 4.79 -48.05
N HIS A 514 29.10 3.96 -47.34
CA HIS A 514 29.32 2.58 -47.76
C HIS A 514 28.13 1.73 -47.31
N ARG A 515 27.32 1.28 -48.27
CA ARG A 515 26.45 0.10 -48.15
C ARG A 515 27.14 -1.02 -48.90
N TYR A 516 27.56 -2.07 -48.22
CA TYR A 516 27.80 -3.37 -48.85
C TYR A 516 26.91 -4.44 -48.23
N ARG A 517 26.33 -5.23 -49.13
CA ARG A 517 25.35 -6.28 -48.89
C ARG A 517 25.98 -7.47 -48.16
N ASN A 518 25.17 -8.06 -47.27
CA ASN A 518 25.25 -9.43 -46.79
C ASN A 518 25.86 -10.40 -47.81
N ASN A 519 26.75 -11.28 -47.33
CA ASN A 519 26.75 -12.66 -47.78
C ASN A 519 27.34 -13.58 -46.69
N SER A 520 26.44 -14.45 -46.22
CA SER A 520 26.60 -15.78 -45.58
C SER A 520 27.48 -15.93 -44.34
#